data_AF-A0A969XP96-F1
#
_entry.id   AF-A0A969XP96-F1
#
_cell.length_a   1.000
_cell.length_b   1.000
_cell.length_c   1.000
_cell.angle_alpha   90.00
_cell.angle_beta   90.00
_cell.angle_gamma   90.00
#
_symmetry.space_group_name_H-M   'P 1'
#
loop_
_entity.id
_entity.type
_entity.pdbx_description
1 polymer ?
#
loop_
_entity_poly.entity_id
_entity_poly.type
_entity_poly.pdbx_seq_one_letter_code
_entity_poly.pdbx_strand_id
1 'polypeptide(L)'
;MSTGAYTHDTYLSPFSWRYGSDEMRRIWSEVHKRRLWRRIWVALARAQAEAGLVRREQVTDLEAHQEDVDWERVQEIERDLRHDL
;
A
#
# COMPACT_ATOMS: atom_id res chain seq x y z
N MET A 1 3.90 4.51 16.53
CA MET A 1 2.43 4.46 16.51
C MET A 1 1.93 5.89 16.37
N SER A 2 1.60 6.34 15.16
CA SER A 2 0.93 7.62 14.99
C SER A 2 -0.56 7.39 15.22
N THR A 3 -1.01 7.70 16.43
CA THR A 3 -2.43 7.76 16.79
C THR A 3 -3.03 8.98 16.09
N GLY A 4 -3.55 8.79 14.88
CA GLY A 4 -4.55 9.69 14.33
C GLY A 4 -5.76 9.63 15.25
N ALA A 5 -5.90 10.60 16.15
CA ALA A 5 -7.02 10.66 17.07
C ALA A 5 -8.31 10.82 16.26
N TYR A 6 -9.24 9.88 16.41
CA TYR A 6 -10.59 10.02 15.89
C TYR A 6 -11.27 11.19 16.59
N THR A 7 -11.53 12.29 15.87
CA THR A 7 -12.34 13.40 16.37
C THR A 7 -13.79 13.19 15.96
N HIS A 8 -14.73 13.45 16.86
CA HIS A 8 -16.18 13.32 16.57
C HIS A 8 -16.75 14.55 15.86
N ASP A 9 -15.88 15.49 15.46
CA ASP A 9 -16.25 16.75 14.78
C ASP A 9 -16.47 16.56 13.27
N THR A 10 -16.11 15.38 12.73
CA THR A 10 -16.30 15.03 11.30
C THR A 10 -16.88 13.63 11.15
N TYR A 11 -17.31 13.28 9.93
CA TYR A 11 -17.82 11.94 9.65
C TYR A 11 -16.74 10.88 9.89
N LEU A 12 -17.09 9.89 10.72
CA LEU A 12 -16.31 8.68 10.93
C LEU A 12 -17.19 7.48 10.66
N SER A 13 -16.72 6.56 9.81
CA SER A 13 -17.39 5.27 9.67
C SER A 13 -17.33 4.53 11.01
N PRO A 14 -18.46 4.04 11.57
CA PRO A 14 -18.46 3.30 12.83
C PRO A 14 -17.69 1.96 12.72
N PHE A 15 -17.45 1.47 11.49
CA PHE A 15 -16.59 0.32 11.26
C PHE A 15 -15.10 0.63 11.45
N SER A 16 -14.69 1.89 11.33
CA SER A 16 -13.28 2.29 11.52
C SER A 16 -12.87 2.37 13.00
N TRP A 17 -13.82 2.59 13.92
CA TRP A 17 -13.50 2.82 15.34
C TRP A 17 -14.30 1.99 16.36
N ARG A 18 -15.55 1.60 16.06
CA ARG A 18 -16.44 0.93 17.04
C ARG A 18 -16.69 -0.54 16.74
N TYR A 19 -17.10 -0.86 15.51
CA TYR A 19 -17.63 -2.19 15.17
C TYR A 19 -16.66 -3.06 14.38
N GLY A 20 -15.66 -2.48 13.69
CA GLY A 20 -14.69 -3.25 12.92
C GLY A 20 -13.64 -3.90 13.82
N SER A 21 -13.35 -5.19 13.59
CA SER A 21 -12.19 -5.85 14.19
C SER A 21 -10.89 -5.19 13.69
N ASP A 22 -9.81 -5.31 14.46
CA ASP A 22 -8.50 -4.81 14.05
C ASP A 22 -8.01 -5.46 12.75
N GLU A 23 -8.27 -6.75 12.59
CA GLU A 23 -7.92 -7.50 11.38
C GLU A 23 -8.64 -6.96 10.16
N MET A 24 -9.96 -6.79 10.23
CA MET A 24 -10.76 -6.27 9.11
C MET A 24 -10.33 -4.84 8.76
N ARG A 25 -10.06 -4.00 9.75
CA ARG A 25 -9.54 -2.64 9.53
C ARG A 25 -8.18 -2.63 8.84
N ARG A 26 -7.29 -3.59 9.14
CA ARG A 26 -6.01 -3.72 8.45
C ARG A 26 -6.19 -4.16 7.00
N ILE A 27 -7.07 -5.12 6.72
CA ILE A 27 -7.37 -5.58 5.34
C ILE A 27 -7.80 -4.40 4.46
N TRP A 28 -8.68 -3.53 4.98
CA TRP A 28 -9.18 -2.36 4.25
C TRP A 28 -8.32 -1.11 4.40
N SER A 29 -7.14 -1.20 5.02
CA SER A 29 -6.26 -0.04 5.18
C SER A 29 -5.57 0.34 3.88
N GLU A 30 -5.31 1.63 3.70
CA GLU A 30 -4.59 2.15 2.53
C GLU A 30 -3.18 1.56 2.41
N VAL A 31 -2.46 1.40 3.52
CA VAL A 31 -1.13 0.76 3.52
C VAL A 31 -1.22 -0.69 3.05
N HIS A 32 -2.24 -1.44 3.49
CA HIS A 32 -2.44 -2.80 3.01
C HIS A 32 -2.74 -2.84 1.51
N LYS A 33 -3.60 -1.93 1.00
CA LYS A 33 -3.86 -1.78 -0.43
C LYS A 33 -2.56 -1.53 -1.22
N ARG A 34 -1.69 -0.63 -0.76
CA ARG A 34 -0.40 -0.34 -1.42
C ARG A 34 0.55 -1.54 -1.41
N ARG A 35 0.58 -2.32 -0.33
CA ARG A 35 1.35 -3.58 -0.27
C ARG A 35 0.81 -4.63 -1.25
N LEU A 36 -0.51 -4.74 -1.40
CA LEU A 36 -1.10 -5.64 -2.39
C LEU A 36 -0.69 -5.25 -3.82
N TRP A 37 -0.69 -3.96 -4.16
CA TRP A 37 -0.21 -3.49 -5.46
C TRP A 37 1.27 -3.84 -5.70
N ARG A 38 2.14 -3.65 -4.70
CA ARG A 38 3.54 -4.07 -4.78
C ARG A 38 3.69 -5.57 -5.02
N ARG A 39 2.91 -6.41 -4.35
CA ARG A 39 2.90 -7.86 -4.60
C ARG A 39 2.47 -8.21 -6.03
N ILE A 40 1.48 -7.50 -6.56
CA ILE A 40 1.05 -7.66 -7.96
C ILE A 40 2.18 -7.26 -8.91
N TRP A 41 2.85 -6.13 -8.67
CA TRP A 41 3.98 -5.68 -9.49
C TRP A 41 5.18 -6.62 -9.41
N VAL A 42 5.49 -7.18 -8.24
CA VAL A 42 6.50 -8.23 -8.09
C VAL A 42 6.13 -9.47 -8.90
N ALA A 43 4.87 -9.92 -8.83
CA ALA A 43 4.40 -11.05 -9.62
C ALA A 43 4.51 -10.79 -11.12
N LEU A 44 4.16 -9.58 -11.57
CA LEU A 44 4.33 -9.16 -12.96
C LEU A 44 5.82 -9.15 -13.36
N ALA A 45 6.68 -8.59 -12.53
CA ALA A 45 8.12 -8.50 -12.79
C ALA A 45 8.77 -9.89 -12.86
N ARG A 46 8.34 -10.86 -12.03
CA ARG A 46 8.76 -12.26 -12.12
C ARG A 46 8.43 -12.87 -13.48
N ALA A 47 7.18 -12.74 -13.93
CA ALA A 47 6.76 -13.23 -15.24
C ALA A 47 7.52 -12.55 -16.39
N GLN A 48 7.76 -11.24 -16.29
CA GLN A 48 8.56 -10.49 -17.26
C GLN A 48 10.03 -10.92 -17.27
N ALA A 49 10.59 -11.31 -16.13
CA ALA A 49 11.96 -11.82 -16.05
C ALA A 49 12.11 -13.20 -16.70
N GLU A 50 11.09 -14.09 -16.57
CA GLU A 50 11.04 -15.35 -17.30
C GLU A 50 10.98 -15.13 -18.82
N ALA A 51 10.31 -14.06 -19.27
CA ALA A 51 10.28 -13.64 -20.67
C ALA A 51 11.55 -12.88 -21.13
N GLY A 52 12.53 -12.66 -20.26
CA GLY A 52 13.76 -11.93 -20.58
C GLY A 52 13.60 -10.40 -20.71
N LEU A 53 12.48 -9.83 -20.27
CA LEU A 53 12.19 -8.39 -20.34
C LEU A 53 12.71 -7.61 -19.12
N VAL A 54 12.86 -8.29 -17.98
CA VAL A 54 13.33 -7.72 -16.70
C VAL A 54 14.49 -8.56 -16.18
N ARG A 55 15.53 -7.92 -15.62
CA ARG A 55 16.68 -8.66 -15.05
C ARG A 55 16.30 -9.24 -13.69
N ARG A 56 16.79 -10.44 -13.37
CA ARG A 56 16.47 -11.11 -12.10
C ARG A 56 16.86 -10.28 -10.87
N GLU A 57 17.97 -9.54 -10.94
CA GLU A 57 18.40 -8.62 -9.88
C GLU A 57 17.37 -7.53 -9.55
N GLN A 58 16.62 -7.03 -10.56
CA GLN A 58 15.58 -6.03 -10.37
C GLN A 58 14.36 -6.64 -9.66
N VAL A 59 14.03 -7.90 -9.97
CA VAL A 59 12.96 -8.63 -9.28
C VAL A 59 13.33 -8.85 -7.81
N THR A 60 14.57 -9.25 -7.53
CA THR A 60 15.07 -9.44 -6.16
C THR A 60 15.00 -8.14 -5.35
N ASP A 61 15.35 -7.00 -5.96
CA ASP A 61 15.23 -5.70 -5.31
C ASP A 61 13.77 -5.35 -4.98
N LEU A 62 12.85 -5.55 -5.94
CA LEU A 62 11.42 -5.33 -5.72
C LEU A 62 10.86 -6.24 -4.61
N GLU A 63 11.27 -7.50 -4.56
CA GLU A 63 10.86 -8.46 -3.52
C GLU A 63 11.33 -8.04 -2.13
N ALA A 64 12.56 -7.53 -2.02
CA ALA A 64 13.13 -7.09 -0.75
C ALA A 64 12.38 -5.90 -0.15
N HIS A 65 11.81 -5.03 -0.99
CA HIS A 65 11.15 -3.78 -0.57
C HIS A 65 9.63 -3.79 -0.76
N GLN A 66 9.01 -4.94 -1.05
CA GLN A 66 7.58 -5.01 -1.39
C GLN A 66 6.65 -4.63 -0.22
N GLU A 67 7.12 -4.72 1.02
CA GLU A 67 6.35 -4.39 2.22
C GLU A 67 6.60 -2.95 2.73
N ASP A 68 7.59 -2.27 2.15
CA ASP A 68 8.03 -0.92 2.55
C ASP A 68 7.14 0.14 1.92
N VAL A 69 6.26 0.75 2.70
CA VAL A 69 5.37 1.81 2.21
C VAL A 69 5.62 3.09 3.00
N ASP A 70 6.19 4.08 2.32
CA ASP A 70 6.29 5.46 2.81
C ASP A 70 4.97 6.20 2.52
N TRP A 71 4.11 6.29 3.53
CA TRP A 71 2.78 6.89 3.40
C TRP A 71 2.81 8.40 3.20
N GLU A 72 3.80 9.09 3.75
CA GLU A 72 3.94 10.54 3.58
C GLU A 72 4.36 10.83 2.14
N ARG A 73 5.36 10.10 1.64
CA ARG A 73 5.83 10.26 0.26
C ARG A 73 4.77 9.91 -0.78
N VAL A 74 3.96 8.88 -0.55
CA VAL A 74 2.84 8.52 -1.43
C VAL A 74 1.87 9.69 -1.58
N GLN A 75 1.47 10.32 -0.47
CA GLN A 75 0.54 11.45 -0.50
C GLN A 75 1.13 12.69 -1.17
N GLU A 76 2.43 12.94 -1.01
CA GLU A 76 3.12 14.02 -1.72
C GLU A 76 3.06 13.83 -3.23
N ILE A 77 3.42 12.64 -3.70
CA ILE A 77 3.43 12.30 -5.13
C ILE A 77 2.00 12.35 -5.70
N GLU A 78 1.02 11.79 -5.01
CA GLU A 78 -0.38 11.78 -5.46
C GLU A 78 -0.94 13.19 -5.61
N ARG A 79 -0.60 14.11 -4.70
CA ARG A 79 -1.00 15.52 -4.78
C ARG A 79 -0.44 16.20 -6.02
N ASP A 80 0.80 15.87 -6.41
CA ASP A 80 1.48 16.46 -7.56
C ASP A 80 1.02 15.83 -8.88
N LEU A 81 0.91 14.50 -8.94
CA LEU A 81 0.51 13.75 -10.13
C LEU A 81 -1.00 13.75 -10.38
N ARG A 82 -1.81 14.00 -9.34
CA ARG A 82 -3.29 13.88 -9.37
C ARG A 82 -3.75 12.49 -9.80
N HIS A 83 -2.91 11.49 -9.54
CA HIS A 83 -3.13 10.08 -9.86
C HIS A 83 -2.52 9.25 -8.72
N ASP A 84 -3.29 8.28 -8.23
CA ASP A 84 -2.95 7.54 -7.02
C ASP A 84 -2.02 6.35 -7.29
N LEU A 85 -2.09 5.74 -8.47
CA LEU A 85 -1.22 4.63 -8.92
C LEU A 85 -0.02 5.12 -9.73
#